data_AF-A0A650DFJ6-F1
#
_entry.id   AF-A0A650DFJ6-F1
#
_cell.length_a   1.000
_cell.length_b   1.000
_cell.length_c   1.000
_cell.angle_alpha   90.00
_cell.angle_beta   90.00
_cell.angle_gamma   90.00
#
_symmetry.space_group_name_H-M   'P 1'
#
loop_
_entity.id
_entity.type
_entity.pdbx_description
1 polymer ?
#
loop_
_entity_poly.entity_id
_entity_poly.type
_entity_poly.pdbx_seq_one_letter_code
_entity_poly.pdbx_strand_id
1 'polypeptide(L)' 'IYETPAGTILYHAHLDIEAFTMDREVRKIKQGLGLKFAELVYTGFWHSPECEFVRHCIAKSQERVEGKV' A
#
# COMPACT_ATOMS: atom_id res chain seq x y z
N ILE A 1 -2.08 -22.52 5.34
CA ILE A 1 -1.98 -22.26 3.89
C ILE A 1 -3.10 -21.29 3.54
N TYR A 2 -2.81 -20.22 2.81
CA TYR A 2 -3.79 -19.19 2.44
C TYR A 2 -3.87 -19.10 0.92
N GLU A 3 -5.09 -19.00 0.40
CA GLU A 3 -5.34 -18.88 -1.05
C GLU A 3 -6.05 -17.55 -1.32
N THR A 4 -5.39 -16.67 -2.07
CA THR A 4 -5.90 -15.33 -2.39
C THR A 4 -5.66 -14.98 -3.86
N PRO A 5 -6.21 -15.76 -4.82
CA PRO A 5 -5.88 -15.65 -6.24
C PRO A 5 -6.13 -14.25 -6.82
N ALA A 6 -7.28 -13.66 -6.53
CA ALA A 6 -7.60 -12.30 -6.97
C ALA A 6 -6.70 -11.25 -6.29
N GLY A 7 -6.38 -11.43 -5.00
CA GLY A 7 -5.51 -10.53 -4.25
C GLY A 7 -4.08 -10.51 -4.81
N THR A 8 -3.56 -11.67 -5.21
CA THR A 8 -2.25 -11.77 -5.86
C THR A 8 -2.22 -10.98 -7.18
N ILE A 9 -3.25 -11.14 -8.02
CA ILE A 9 -3.36 -10.41 -9.30
C ILE A 9 -3.46 -8.90 -9.04
N LEU A 10 -4.35 -8.49 -8.13
CA LEU A 10 -4.54 -7.08 -7.79
C LEU A 10 -3.25 -6.44 -7.25
N TYR A 11 -2.50 -7.16 -6.42
CA TYR A 11 -1.25 -6.67 -5.85
C TYR A 11 -0.21 -6.38 -6.95
N HIS A 12 -0.05 -7.29 -7.91
CA HIS A 12 0.89 -7.08 -9.02
C HIS A 12 0.44 -5.95 -9.95
N ALA A 13 -0.84 -5.93 -10.36
CA ALA A 13 -1.36 -4.85 -11.20
C ALA A 13 -1.20 -3.47 -10.54
N HIS A 14 -1.43 -3.38 -9.22
CA HIS A 14 -1.21 -2.16 -8.45
C HIS A 14 0.25 -1.71 -8.48
N LEU A 15 1.19 -2.63 -8.24
CA LEU A 15 2.63 -2.32 -8.27
C LEU A 15 3.11 -1.88 -9.65
N ASP A 16 2.51 -2.40 -10.71
CA ASP A 16 2.81 -2.02 -12.08
C ASP A 16 2.36 -0.58 -12.36
N ILE A 17 1.15 -0.20 -11.98
CA ILE A 17 0.67 1.20 -12.13
C ILE A 17 1.56 2.16 -11.33
N GLU A 18 1.90 1.81 -10.09
CA GLU A 18 2.79 2.63 -9.25
C GLU A 18 4.18 2.81 -9.84
N ALA A 19 4.66 1.86 -10.65
CA ALA A 19 5.96 1.96 -11.29
C ALA A 19 6.05 3.12 -12.29
N PHE A 20 4.93 3.49 -12.90
CA PHE A 20 4.87 4.55 -13.91
C PHE A 20 4.31 5.88 -13.35
N THR A 21 3.46 5.82 -12.33
CA THR A 21 2.71 6.99 -11.84
C THR A 21 3.31 7.63 -10.59
N MET A 22 4.18 6.92 -9.86
CA MET A 22 4.73 7.39 -8.59
C MET A 22 6.20 7.78 -8.71
N ASP A 23 6.57 8.88 -8.04
CA ASP A 23 7.97 9.23 -7.88
C ASP A 23 8.75 8.13 -7.12
N ARG A 24 10.01 7.93 -7.52
CA ARG A 24 10.86 6.86 -7.00
C ARG A 24 11.10 6.98 -5.49
N GLU A 25 11.36 8.17 -4.97
CA GLU A 25 11.66 8.34 -3.55
C GLU A 25 10.38 8.23 -2.71
N VAL A 26 9.25 8.72 -3.22
CA VAL A 26 7.93 8.48 -2.60
C VAL A 26 7.61 6.98 -2.53
N ARG A 27 7.89 6.23 -3.60
CA ARG A 27 7.67 4.77 -3.64
C ARG A 27 8.51 4.04 -2.60
N LYS A 28 9.78 4.41 -2.41
CA LYS A 28 10.64 3.82 -1.37
C LYS A 28 10.09 4.06 0.04
N ILE A 29 9.63 5.29 0.31
CA ILE A 29 9.01 5.63 1.61
C ILE A 29 7.74 4.80 1.81
N LYS A 30 6.88 4.72 0.78
CA LYS A 30 5.64 3.92 0.82
C LYS A 30 5.91 2.44 1.10
N GLN A 31 6.97 1.85 0.54
CA GLN A 31 7.31 0.44 0.80
C GLN A 31 7.58 0.18 2.29
N GLY A 32 8.34 1.07 2.96
CA GLY A 32 8.56 0.98 4.40
C GLY A 32 7.27 1.15 5.21
N LEU A 33 6.43 2.12 4.83
CA LEU A 33 5.13 2.33 5.46
C LEU A 33 4.18 1.14 5.26
N GLY A 34 4.23 0.47 4.10
CA GLY A 34 3.44 -0.72 3.80
C GLY A 34 3.75 -1.90 4.73
N LEU A 35 5.03 -2.11 5.07
CA LEU A 35 5.42 -3.12 6.06
C LEU A 35 4.87 -2.78 7.45
N LYS A 36 4.97 -1.52 7.87
CA LYS A 36 4.42 -1.10 9.17
C LYS A 36 2.90 -1.22 9.21
N PHE A 37 2.22 -0.86 8.13
CA PHE A 37 0.78 -1.01 7.99
C PHE A 37 0.36 -2.47 8.11
N ALA A 38 1.06 -3.39 7.45
CA ALA A 38 0.78 -4.83 7.54
C ALA A 38 0.93 -5.35 8.98
N GLU A 39 1.97 -4.92 9.70
CA GLU A 39 2.15 -5.26 11.13
C GLU A 39 0.99 -4.77 11.98
N LEU A 40 0.57 -3.50 11.83
CA LEU A 40 -0.52 -2.90 12.59
C LEU A 40 -1.88 -3.57 12.30
N VAL A 41 -2.13 -3.92 11.04
CA VAL A 41 -3.35 -4.66 10.66
C VAL A 41 -3.34 -6.06 11.27
N TYR A 42 -2.22 -6.78 11.19
CA TYR A 42 -2.12 -8.14 11.72
C TYR A 42 -2.28 -8.19 13.24
N THR A 43 -1.78 -7.19 13.95
CA THR A 43 -1.85 -7.08 15.41
C THR A 43 -3.17 -6.48 15.92
N GLY A 44 -4.07 -6.05 15.03
CA GLY A 44 -5.42 -5.59 15.38
C GLY A 44 -5.53 -4.09 15.67
N PHE A 45 -4.48 -3.30 15.43
CA PHE A 45 -4.47 -1.85 15.64
C PHE A 45 -5.19 -1.07 14.53
N TRP A 46 -6.34 -1.54 14.04
CA TRP A 46 -7.03 -0.89 12.91
C TRP A 46 -7.52 0.54 13.21
N HIS A 47 -8.01 0.77 14.43
CA HIS A 47 -8.54 2.05 14.90
C HIS A 47 -7.57 2.82 15.79
N SER A 48 -6.27 2.53 15.69
CA SER A 48 -5.26 3.24 16.47
C SER A 48 -4.73 4.48 15.74
N PRO A 49 -4.23 5.49 16.49
CA PRO A 49 -3.70 6.71 15.89
C PRO A 49 -2.50 6.44 14.98
N GLU A 50 -1.65 5.46 15.30
CA GLU A 50 -0.52 5.07 14.46
C GLU A 50 -0.96 4.44 13.13
N CYS A 51 -2.04 3.65 13.13
CA CYS A 51 -2.58 3.06 11.89
C CYS A 51 -3.26 4.12 11.03
N GLU A 52 -4.00 5.05 11.64
CA GLU A 52 -4.58 6.20 10.95
C GLU A 52 -3.50 7.07 10.29
N PHE A 53 -2.42 7.39 11.01
CA PHE A 53 -1.29 8.15 10.48
C PHE A 53 -0.67 7.46 9.25
N VAL A 54 -0.33 6.17 9.37
CA VAL A 54 0.26 5.41 8.25
C VAL A 54 -0.71 5.33 7.07
N ARG A 55 -2.00 5.10 7.33
CA ARG A 55 -3.04 5.04 6.30
C ARG A 55 -3.19 6.36 5.55
N HIS A 56 -3.12 7.50 6.24
CA HIS A 56 -3.13 8.82 5.60
C HIS A 56 -1.92 9.05 4.70
N CYS A 57 -0.72 8.66 5.15
CA CYS A 57 0.48 8.75 4.32
C CYS A 57 0.38 7.88 3.07
N ILE A 58 -0.12 6.64 3.20
CA ILE A 58 -0.36 5.76 2.07
C ILE A 58 -1.40 6.39 1.13
N ALA A 59 -2.55 6.83 1.63
CA ALA A 59 -3.59 7.47 0.81
C ALA A 59 -3.04 8.68 0.03
N LYS A 60 -2.21 9.50 0.66
CA LYS A 60 -1.55 10.64 0.00
C LYS A 60 -0.66 10.22 -1.15
N SER A 61 0.05 9.09 -1.03
CA SER A 61 0.87 8.56 -2.13
C SER A 61 0.04 8.09 -3.33
N GLN A 62 -1.24 7.76 -3.12
CA GLN A 62 -2.10 7.16 -4.15
C GLN A 62 -2.86 8.19 -5.00
N GLU A 63 -2.79 9.49 -4.70
CA GLU A 63 -3.59 10.54 -5.37
C GLU A 63 -3.42 10.61 -6.90
N ARG A 64 -2.32 10.10 -7.44
CA ARG A 64 -2.01 10.09 -8.88
C ARG A 64 -1.86 8.69 -9.48
N VAL A 65 -2.15 7.65 -8.69
CA VAL A 65 -2.01 6.25 -9.12
C VAL A 65 -3.27 5.85 -9.87
N GLU A 66 -3.37 6.31 -11.12
CA GLU A 66 -4.46 6.00 -12.03
C GLU A 66 -3.89 5.44 -13.34
N GLY A 67 -4.50 4.38 -13.85
CA GLY A 67 -4.03 3.69 -15.04
C GLY A 67 -4.78 2.40 -15.30
N LYS A 68 -4.39 1.69 -16.37
CA LYS A 68 -4.94 0.39 -16.75
C LYS A 68 -3.81 -0.59 -17.00
N VAL A 69 -3.94 -1.79 -16.43
CA VAL A 69 -3.03 -2.95 -16.58
C VAL A 69 -3.87 -4.16 -16.95
#